data_AF-A0A6I7X1Z9-F1
#
_entry.id   AF-A0A6I7X1Z9-F1
#
_cell.length_a   1.000
_cell.length_b   1.000
_cell.length_c   1.000
_cell.angle_alpha   90.00
_cell.angle_beta   90.00
_cell.angle_gamma   90.00
#
_symmetry.space_group_name_H-M   'P 1'
#
loop_
_entity.id
_entity.type
_entity.pdbx_description
1 polymer ?
#
loop_
_entity_poly.entity_id
_entity_poly.type
_entity_poly.pdbx_seq_one_letter_code
_entity_poly.pdbx_strand_id
1 'polypeptide(L)'
;MYEWLCGNELDIEDATQGNFVAIINDTLQYPGPSHNSKRHRVRNNLPGTREFCPLIRRTEKLDRFIGMNLSQAAIDHIGKTHSDLLSRATAFLLLKDSKASYTIEGETPPHNRIERWGKII
;
A
#
# COMPACT_ATOMS: atom_id res chain seq x y z
N MET A 1 15.31 -0.11 18.32
CA MET A 1 14.45 -0.86 17.37
C MET A 1 14.94 -2.27 17.05
N TYR A 2 16.08 -2.69 17.58
CA TYR A 2 16.51 -4.09 17.51
C TYR A 2 15.46 -5.05 18.09
N GLU A 3 14.97 -4.78 19.30
CA GLU A 3 13.98 -5.62 19.99
C GLU A 3 12.65 -5.73 19.23
N TRP A 4 12.25 -4.64 18.58
CA TRP A 4 11.10 -4.69 17.69
C TRP A 4 11.42 -5.59 16.50
N LEU A 5 12.55 -5.42 15.81
CA LEU A 5 12.86 -6.23 14.64
C LEU A 5 12.99 -7.74 14.98
N CYS A 6 13.67 -8.06 16.07
CA CYS A 6 13.98 -9.43 16.47
C CYS A 6 12.88 -10.09 17.33
N GLY A 7 11.96 -9.31 17.88
CA GLY A 7 10.94 -9.79 18.81
C GLY A 7 11.45 -10.22 20.19
N ASN A 8 12.72 -9.91 20.50
CA ASN A 8 13.36 -10.29 21.75
C ASN A 8 13.70 -9.03 22.56
N GLU A 9 13.27 -9.01 23.82
CA GLU A 9 13.63 -7.97 24.78
C GLU A 9 15.05 -8.23 25.32
N LEU A 10 15.89 -7.21 25.33
CA LEU A 10 17.24 -7.26 25.88
C LEU A 10 17.21 -7.01 27.38
N ASP A 11 18.15 -7.60 28.11
CA ASP A 11 18.32 -7.37 29.56
C ASP A 11 19.05 -6.04 29.82
N ILE A 12 18.32 -4.94 29.65
CA ILE A 12 18.78 -3.57 29.88
C ILE A 12 17.68 -2.77 30.59
N GLU A 13 18.03 -1.69 31.28
CA GLU A 13 17.03 -0.86 31.94
C GLU A 13 16.24 0.01 30.94
N ASP A 14 14.96 0.26 31.26
CA ASP A 14 14.10 1.16 30.52
C ASP A 14 14.56 2.62 30.64
N ALA A 15 14.40 3.36 29.55
CA ALA A 15 14.59 4.81 29.59
C ALA A 15 13.46 5.47 30.41
N THR A 16 13.83 6.02 31.57
CA THR A 16 12.89 6.62 32.54
C THR A 16 12.57 8.09 32.25
N GLN A 17 13.39 8.79 31.45
CA GLN A 17 13.25 10.22 31.16
C GLN A 17 13.53 10.55 29.68
N GLY A 18 13.35 11.80 29.27
CA GLY A 18 13.51 12.27 27.88
C GLY A 18 12.18 12.38 27.13
N ASN A 19 12.16 12.88 25.90
CA ASN A 19 10.94 12.97 25.07
C ASN A 19 10.82 11.79 24.10
N PHE A 20 9.61 11.53 23.58
CA PHE A 20 9.44 10.56 22.50
C PHE A 20 10.05 11.08 21.20
N VAL A 21 11.02 10.36 20.65
CA VAL A 21 11.65 10.69 19.35
C VAL A 21 11.11 9.74 18.27
N ALA A 22 10.72 10.27 17.11
CA ALA A 22 10.28 9.46 15.99
C ALA A 22 11.48 8.74 15.33
N ILE A 23 11.27 7.50 14.86
CA ILE A 23 12.31 6.76 14.13
C ILE A 23 12.57 7.42 12.78
N ILE A 24 11.50 7.64 12.03
CA ILE A 24 11.53 8.26 10.72
C ILE A 24 11.28 9.76 10.88
N ASN A 25 12.10 10.56 10.19
CA ASN A 25 11.82 11.97 9.95
C ASN A 25 10.86 12.10 8.76
N ASP A 26 9.66 12.63 9.02
CA ASP A 26 8.56 12.77 8.05
C ASP A 26 8.82 13.79 6.93
N THR A 27 9.84 14.63 7.11
CA THR A 27 10.33 15.53 6.05
C THR A 27 11.19 14.81 5.03
N LEU A 28 11.83 13.70 5.41
CA LEU A 28 12.77 12.95 4.56
C LEU A 28 12.16 11.67 3.98
N GLN A 29 11.20 11.06 4.68
CA GLN A 29 10.57 9.81 4.29
C GLN A 29 9.10 9.79 4.71
N TYR A 30 8.30 8.93 4.08
CA TYR A 30 6.90 8.78 4.45
C TYR A 30 6.75 7.89 5.69
N PRO A 31 6.17 8.38 6.80
CA PRO A 31 5.95 7.58 7.99
C PRO A 31 4.71 6.69 7.85
N GLY A 32 4.67 5.61 8.63
CA GLY A 32 3.47 4.81 8.88
C GLY A 32 2.67 5.25 10.10
N PRO A 33 1.62 4.48 10.45
CA PRO A 33 0.97 4.58 11.75
C PRO A 33 1.98 4.51 12.89
N SER A 34 1.81 5.40 13.87
CA SER A 34 2.79 5.59 14.94
C SER A 34 2.40 4.87 16.23
N HIS A 35 3.34 4.11 16.80
CA HIS A 35 3.18 3.42 18.09
C HIS A 35 4.32 3.79 19.05
N ASN A 36 3.99 4.20 20.28
CA ASN A 36 5.01 4.58 21.25
C ASN A 36 5.62 3.35 21.94
N SER A 37 6.94 3.20 21.83
CA SER A 37 7.71 2.29 22.67
C SER A 37 8.18 3.04 23.92
N LYS A 38 7.46 2.87 25.02
CA LYS A 38 7.70 3.59 26.30
C LYS A 38 9.11 3.34 26.83
N ARG A 39 9.50 2.07 26.90
CA ARG A 39 10.83 1.58 27.29
C ARG A 39 11.99 2.29 26.60
N HIS A 40 11.83 2.55 25.30
CA HIS A 40 12.88 3.20 24.51
C HIS A 40 12.71 4.71 24.40
N ARG A 41 11.57 5.28 24.86
CA ARG A 41 11.13 6.64 24.56
C ARG A 41 11.19 6.95 23.06
N VAL A 42 10.81 5.98 22.22
CA VAL A 42 10.79 6.11 20.75
C VAL A 42 9.36 5.98 20.23
N ARG A 43 8.97 6.86 19.32
CA ARG A 43 7.75 6.72 18.52
C ARG A 43 8.06 5.92 17.28
N ASN A 44 7.61 4.68 17.26
CA ASN A 44 7.75 3.81 16.10
C ASN A 44 6.75 4.21 15.02
N ASN A 45 7.21 4.97 14.03
CA ASN A 45 6.45 5.43 12.88
C ASN A 45 6.92 4.78 11.56
N LEU A 46 7.45 3.56 11.65
CA LEU A 46 7.84 2.76 10.50
C LEU A 46 6.62 2.40 9.62
N PRO A 47 6.70 2.49 8.28
CA PRO A 47 5.59 2.23 7.36
C PRO A 47 5.37 0.73 7.08
N GLY A 48 5.23 -0.08 8.13
CA GLY A 48 4.97 -1.51 7.98
C GLY A 48 5.19 -2.30 9.26
N THR A 49 5.40 -3.60 9.09
CA THR A 49 5.64 -4.55 10.19
C THR A 49 7.08 -5.05 10.15
N ARG A 50 7.44 -5.96 11.06
CA ARG A 50 8.79 -6.52 11.17
C ARG A 50 9.13 -7.38 9.96
N GLU A 51 8.10 -8.00 9.37
CA GLU A 51 8.17 -8.85 8.19
C GLU A 51 8.36 -8.04 6.91
N PHE A 52 7.80 -6.82 6.85
CA PHE A 52 7.94 -5.93 5.70
C PHE A 52 7.76 -4.47 6.09
N CYS A 53 8.81 -3.66 5.91
CA CYS A 53 8.81 -2.23 6.22
C CYS A 53 9.47 -1.41 5.10
N PRO A 54 8.70 -0.99 4.08
CA PRO A 54 9.23 -0.24 2.94
C PRO A 54 9.59 1.20 3.33
N LEU A 55 10.89 1.50 3.40
CA LEU A 55 11.38 2.86 3.63
C LEU A 55 11.39 3.67 2.33
N ILE A 56 10.46 4.62 2.22
CA ILE A 56 10.28 5.41 1.00
C ILE A 56 10.76 6.84 1.24
N ARG A 57 11.76 7.27 0.47
CA ARG A 57 12.23 8.65 0.49
C ARG A 57 11.15 9.59 -0.03
N ARG A 58 10.92 10.67 0.72
CA ARG A 58 10.02 11.75 0.33
C ARG A 58 10.64 12.58 -0.79
N THR A 59 9.85 12.82 -1.84
CA THR A 59 10.26 13.66 -2.97
C THR A 59 9.09 14.52 -3.41
N GLU A 60 9.38 15.69 -3.97
CA GLU A 60 8.34 16.57 -4.52
C GLU A 60 7.48 15.88 -5.58
N LYS A 61 8.09 14.99 -6.38
CA LYS A 61 7.37 14.21 -7.40
C LYS A 61 6.30 13.33 -6.76
N LEU A 62 6.65 12.60 -5.70
CA LEU A 62 5.71 11.75 -4.98
C LEU A 62 4.65 12.57 -4.25
N ASP A 63 5.03 13.66 -3.60
CA ASP A 63 4.08 14.57 -2.94
C ASP A 63 3.06 15.14 -3.94
N ARG A 64 3.49 15.52 -5.14
CA ARG A 64 2.57 15.95 -6.21
C ARG A 64 1.59 14.84 -6.59
N PHE A 65 2.06 13.62 -6.83
CA PHE A 65 1.17 12.51 -7.21
C PHE A 65 0.18 12.13 -6.10
N ILE A 66 0.64 12.11 -4.84
CA ILE A 66 -0.24 11.88 -3.68
C ILE A 66 -1.31 12.99 -3.62
N GLY A 67 -0.90 14.24 -3.81
CA GLY A 67 -1.79 15.40 -3.83
C GLY A 67 -2.83 15.40 -4.96
N MET A 68 -2.58 14.70 -6.07
CA MET A 68 -3.59 14.54 -7.14
C MET A 68 -4.80 13.72 -6.68
N ASN A 69 -4.67 12.94 -5.60
CA ASN A 69 -5.74 12.15 -4.99
C ASN A 69 -6.58 11.39 -6.05
N LEU A 70 -5.89 10.68 -6.94
CA LEU A 70 -6.49 10.06 -8.12
C LEU A 70 -7.62 9.08 -7.78
N SER A 71 -7.55 8.43 -6.61
CA SER A 71 -8.61 7.56 -6.12
C SER A 71 -9.92 8.32 -5.91
N GLN A 72 -9.86 9.49 -5.25
CA GLN A 72 -11.05 10.33 -5.06
C GLN A 72 -11.54 10.91 -6.39
N ALA A 73 -10.62 11.39 -7.24
CA ALA A 73 -10.98 11.88 -8.56
C ALA A 73 -11.71 10.80 -9.38
N ALA A 74 -11.22 9.56 -9.34
CA ALA A 74 -11.88 8.43 -10.01
C ALA A 74 -13.29 8.19 -9.46
N ILE A 75 -13.47 8.17 -8.13
CA ILE A 75 -14.80 8.03 -7.49
C ILE A 75 -15.75 9.14 -7.96
N ASP A 76 -15.30 10.39 -7.95
CA ASP A 76 -16.11 11.56 -8.30
C ASP A 76 -16.57 11.55 -9.77
N HIS A 77 -15.77 10.95 -10.65
CA HIS A 77 -16.10 10.81 -12.07
C HIS A 77 -16.93 9.55 -12.36
N ILE A 78 -16.61 8.42 -11.73
CA ILE A 78 -17.32 7.15 -11.89
C ILE A 78 -18.75 7.25 -11.34
N GLY A 79 -18.95 7.91 -10.20
CA GLY A 79 -20.27 8.07 -9.58
C GLY A 79 -21.29 8.82 -10.46
N LYS A 80 -20.83 9.52 -11.50
CA LYS A 80 -21.67 10.23 -12.48
C LYS A 80 -21.95 9.41 -13.75
N THR A 81 -21.37 8.21 -13.85
CA THR A 81 -21.46 7.35 -15.04
C THR A 81 -22.60 6.35 -14.87
N HIS A 82 -23.35 6.09 -15.95
CA HIS A 82 -24.46 5.12 -15.93
C HIS A 82 -23.94 3.70 -15.62
N SER A 83 -24.65 2.97 -14.76
CA SER A 83 -24.24 1.66 -14.24
C SER A 83 -23.95 0.63 -15.35
N ASP A 84 -24.77 0.59 -16.40
CA ASP A 84 -24.56 -0.31 -17.56
C ASP A 84 -23.20 -0.08 -18.26
N LEU A 85 -22.78 1.18 -18.41
CA LEU A 85 -21.49 1.51 -19.01
C LEU A 85 -20.33 1.07 -18.12
N LEU A 86 -20.49 1.22 -16.79
CA LEU A 86 -19.50 0.75 -15.80
C LEU A 86 -19.35 -0.77 -15.80
N SER A 87 -20.45 -1.52 -15.88
CA SER A 87 -20.40 -3.00 -15.95
C SER A 87 -19.63 -3.47 -17.19
N ARG A 88 -19.88 -2.85 -18.35
CA ARG A 88 -19.19 -3.18 -19.60
C ARG A 88 -17.71 -2.81 -19.57
N ALA A 89 -17.37 -1.64 -19.01
CA ALA A 89 -15.98 -1.22 -18.84
C ALA A 89 -15.24 -2.17 -17.89
N THR A 90 -15.86 -2.56 -16.78
CA THR A 90 -15.32 -3.53 -15.81
C THR A 90 -15.06 -4.88 -16.47
N ALA A 91 -16.04 -5.42 -17.21
CA ALA A 91 -15.89 -6.68 -17.93
C ALA A 91 -14.74 -6.62 -18.96
N PHE A 92 -14.63 -5.50 -19.70
CA PHE A 92 -13.53 -5.29 -20.63
C PHE A 92 -12.16 -5.20 -19.94
N LEU A 93 -12.05 -4.47 -18.83
CA LEU A 93 -10.82 -4.34 -18.05
C LEU A 93 -10.38 -5.68 -17.48
N LEU A 94 -11.28 -6.45 -16.87
CA LEU A 94 -11.01 -7.81 -16.36
C LEU A 94 -10.52 -8.74 -17.48
N LEU A 95 -11.15 -8.68 -18.65
CA LEU A 95 -10.77 -9.47 -19.81
C LEU A 95 -9.33 -9.15 -20.27
N LYS A 96 -8.98 -7.86 -20.26
CA LYS A 96 -7.66 -7.37 -20.66
C LYS A 96 -6.59 -7.74 -19.64
N ASP A 97 -6.89 -7.56 -18.35
CA ASP A 97 -5.98 -7.88 -17.26
C ASP A 97 -5.68 -9.38 -17.21
N SER A 98 -6.72 -10.22 -17.35
CA SER A 98 -6.55 -11.68 -17.44
C SER A 98 -5.62 -12.07 -18.59
N LYS A 99 -5.83 -11.50 -19.79
CA LYS A 99 -4.97 -11.78 -20.96
C LYS A 99 -3.52 -11.34 -20.75
N ALA A 100 -3.31 -10.18 -20.11
CA ALA A 100 -1.97 -9.69 -19.80
C ALA A 100 -1.25 -10.62 -18.83
N SER A 101 -1.92 -11.03 -17.75
CA SER A 101 -1.40 -11.99 -16.77
C SER A 101 -1.04 -13.33 -17.40
N TYR A 102 -1.91 -13.91 -18.23
CA TYR A 102 -1.61 -15.17 -18.95
C TYR A 102 -0.40 -15.04 -19.88
N THR A 103 -0.22 -13.88 -20.52
CA THR A 103 0.94 -13.63 -21.40
C THR A 103 2.24 -13.57 -20.61
N ILE A 104 2.22 -13.04 -19.38
CA ILE A 104 3.38 -12.99 -18.48
C ILE A 104 3.73 -14.40 -17.98
N GLU A 105 2.73 -15.21 -17.66
CA GLU A 105 2.89 -16.60 -17.18
C GLU A 105 3.17 -17.62 -18.31
N GLY A 106 3.24 -17.18 -19.57
CA GLY A 106 3.52 -18.05 -20.73
C GLY A 106 2.38 -19.00 -21.10
N GLU A 107 1.17 -18.78 -20.58
CA GLU A 107 0.00 -19.60 -20.87
C GLU A 107 -0.75 -19.05 -22.09
N THR A 108 -1.11 -19.92 -23.05
CA THR A 108 -2.10 -19.60 -24.09
C THR A 108 -3.45 -20.25 -23.78
N PRO A 109 -4.32 -19.60 -22.98
CA PRO A 109 -5.64 -20.13 -22.71
C PRO A 109 -6.50 -20.14 -23.99
N PRO A 110 -7.30 -21.20 -24.23
CA PRO A 110 -8.22 -21.23 -25.36
C PRO A 110 -9.30 -20.14 -25.21
N HIS A 111 -9.64 -19.47 -26.32
CA HIS A 111 -10.51 -18.29 -26.39
C HIS A 111 -11.83 -18.43 -25.59
N ASN A 112 -12.39 -19.63 -25.53
CA ASN A 112 -13.64 -19.96 -24.85
C ASN A 112 -13.62 -19.78 -23.31
N ARG A 113 -12.46 -19.79 -22.65
CA ARG A 113 -12.39 -19.69 -21.18
C ARG A 113 -12.45 -18.23 -20.70
N ILE A 114 -11.81 -17.32 -21.44
CA ILE A 114 -11.71 -15.90 -21.09
C ILE A 114 -13.07 -15.18 -21.28
N GLU A 115 -13.85 -15.55 -22.29
CA GLU A 115 -15.20 -14.99 -22.49
C GLU A 115 -16.23 -15.46 -21.44
N ARG A 116 -16.09 -16.69 -20.91
CA ARG A 116 -16.99 -17.21 -19.87
C ARG A 116 -16.76 -16.57 -18.51
N TRP A 117 -15.52 -16.20 -18.17
CA TRP A 117 -15.22 -15.46 -16.94
C TRP A 117 -15.82 -14.05 -16.97
N GLY A 118 -15.83 -13.37 -18.12
CA GLY A 118 -16.47 -12.06 -18.27
C GLY A 118 -18.00 -12.06 -18.21
N LYS A 119 -18.65 -13.25 -18.20
CA LYS A 119 -20.11 -13.40 -18.06
C LYS A 119 -20.55 -13.80 -16.64
N ILE A 120 -19.63 -14.19 -15.76
CA ILE A 120 -19.93 -14.71 -14.41
C ILE A 120 -19.97 -13.59 -13.35
N ILE A 121 -19.48 -12.39 -13.69
CA ILE A 121 -19.57 -11.16 -12.89
C ILE A 121 -20.61 -10.25 -13.52
#